data_AF-A0A7X5I4M3-F1
#
_entry.id   AF-A0A7X5I4M3-F1
#
_cell.length_a   1.000
_cell.length_b   1.000
_cell.length_c   1.000
_cell.angle_alpha   90.00
_cell.angle_beta   90.00
_cell.angle_gamma   90.00
#
_symmetry.space_group_name_H-M   'P 1'
#
loop_
_entity.id
_entity.type
_entity.pdbx_description
1 polymer ?
#
loop_
_entity_poly.entity_id
_entity_poly.type
_entity_poly.pdbx_seq_one_letter_code
_entity_poly.pdbx_strand_id
1 'polypeptide(L)'
;MNWKLKRFLCIFVMLFSFGTISTYANDNLNDISIQVDGTYLKLNDSPKIINGNTLVPLRDISTTLNIPINWNENTKTIDIYGKDNKYTLEIDNDIVKSENNDTIILNTAPTIINNKTFVPIRFIAESTGTEILWDDYSRTIFITTNKKQKNNDLKKIELSLGNKKVYTGESVSELKKDFGEPSRIEKSIYNLDWHIYNHDYSQFIMVAVNDDTVVGYYTNAKGFILNEKIQYDMIYDDVNIDSQITVYKDSNNNQKIYGVLVVLLPYQNEENISSQEFLNIQAKENFDILNTFRTNYNLPILEWDNLLVESSEIHCIDMAEKGYFAHNSLDGRTHKDRILATGIKDTVAWGENIVAGPKLAVDTFDLWINSSGHRTNMLRENFTHVGIASIYKKDSIYNYYSGQNFVEKNAEKAKKINETDEKNNEHTVTFTVY
;
A
#
# COMPACT_ATOMS: atom_id res chain seq x y z
N MET A 1 51.29 -54.03 -9.31
CA MET A 1 52.28 -53.64 -10.33
C MET A 1 51.48 -53.21 -11.55
N ASN A 2 51.50 -51.97 -12.04
CA ASN A 2 52.51 -50.91 -11.87
C ASN A 2 52.14 -49.79 -10.87
N TRP A 3 53.10 -48.88 -10.69
CA TRP A 3 53.27 -47.96 -9.56
C TRP A 3 53.83 -46.63 -10.11
N LYS A 4 53.60 -45.50 -9.41
CA LYS A 4 54.18 -44.15 -9.66
C LYS A 4 53.61 -43.41 -10.91
N LEU A 5 53.47 -42.08 -11.00
CA LEU A 5 53.47 -40.88 -10.11
C LEU A 5 53.05 -39.67 -11.03
N LYS A 6 52.58 -38.47 -10.65
CA LYS A 6 52.20 -37.80 -9.38
C LYS A 6 51.37 -36.52 -9.72
N ARG A 7 50.77 -35.88 -8.70
CA ARG A 7 50.36 -34.45 -8.57
C ARG A 7 49.01 -34.03 -9.18
N PHE A 8 48.10 -33.31 -8.49
CA PHE A 8 47.97 -32.80 -7.09
C PHE A 8 46.47 -33.00 -6.71
N LEU A 9 46.08 -33.72 -5.65
CA LEU A 9 45.92 -33.34 -4.21
C LEU A 9 44.66 -32.48 -3.87
N CYS A 10 44.08 -32.74 -2.69
CA CYS A 10 42.98 -32.02 -2.00
C CYS A 10 41.56 -32.31 -2.56
N ILE A 11 40.98 -33.49 -2.30
CA ILE A 11 40.37 -34.01 -1.04
C ILE A 11 38.85 -33.76 -0.99
N PHE A 12 38.11 -34.87 -0.97
CA PHE A 12 36.67 -34.99 -0.67
C PHE A 12 36.52 -35.58 0.74
N VAL A 13 35.31 -35.52 1.32
CA VAL A 13 34.88 -36.09 2.62
C VAL A 13 35.13 -35.23 3.89
N MET A 14 34.09 -34.48 4.28
CA MET A 14 33.57 -34.44 5.66
C MET A 14 32.09 -34.85 5.55
N LEU A 15 31.66 -36.04 5.99
CA LEU A 15 31.37 -36.43 7.38
C LEU A 15 30.46 -35.42 8.13
N PHE A 16 29.18 -35.82 8.23
CA PHE A 16 28.16 -35.15 9.02
C PHE A 16 28.57 -35.03 10.50
N SER A 17 28.69 -33.80 10.98
CA SER A 17 28.50 -33.45 12.39
C SER A 17 27.32 -32.49 12.47
N PHE A 18 26.18 -32.96 12.98
CA PHE A 18 25.02 -32.11 13.30
C PHE A 18 25.38 -31.17 14.47
N GLY A 19 25.98 -30.03 14.14
CA GLY A 19 25.99 -28.87 15.02
C GLY A 19 24.68 -28.13 14.84
N THR A 20 23.79 -28.19 15.84
CA THR A 20 22.57 -27.40 15.88
C THR A 20 22.92 -25.92 16.07
N ILE A 21 23.15 -25.20 14.97
CA ILE A 21 23.08 -23.75 14.98
C ILE A 21 21.61 -23.42 15.19
N SER A 22 21.26 -23.07 16.43
CA SER A 22 19.95 -22.52 16.75
C SER A 22 19.87 -21.13 16.12
N THR A 23 19.31 -21.06 14.91
CA THR A 23 18.88 -19.81 14.32
C THR A 23 17.77 -19.25 15.19
N TYR A 24 18.07 -18.24 15.99
CA TYR A 24 17.05 -17.35 16.55
C TYR A 24 16.43 -16.55 15.39
N ALA A 25 15.51 -17.18 14.67
CA ALA A 25 14.49 -16.47 13.93
C ALA A 25 13.63 -15.78 14.99
N ASN A 26 13.64 -14.44 15.02
CA ASN A 26 12.87 -13.69 16.01
C ASN A 26 11.39 -13.69 15.61
N ASP A 27 10.53 -13.91 16.59
CA ASP A 27 9.17 -14.45 16.46
C ASP A 27 8.15 -13.69 15.57
N ASN A 28 7.20 -14.46 15.02
CA ASN A 28 5.83 -14.10 14.62
C ASN A 28 5.57 -12.99 13.56
N LEU A 29 5.44 -13.43 12.30
CA LEU A 29 4.68 -12.75 11.23
C LEU A 29 3.13 -12.75 11.45
N ASN A 30 2.66 -12.84 12.70
CA ASN A 30 1.25 -13.13 13.02
C ASN A 30 0.59 -12.15 14.00
N ASP A 31 1.35 -11.24 14.62
CA ASP A 31 0.79 -10.30 15.60
C ASP A 31 -0.01 -9.18 14.92
N ILE A 32 -1.19 -8.91 15.48
CA ILE A 32 -2.12 -7.91 14.97
C ILE A 32 -1.72 -6.54 15.51
N SER A 33 -1.52 -5.58 14.63
CA SER A 33 -1.24 -4.19 14.99
C SER A 33 -2.52 -3.37 15.07
N ILE A 34 -2.47 -2.24 15.78
CA ILE A 34 -3.55 -1.26 15.81
C ILE A 34 -2.95 0.12 15.57
N GLN A 35 -3.58 0.93 14.73
CA GLN A 35 -3.23 2.32 14.48
C GLN A 35 -4.45 3.19 14.81
N VAL A 36 -4.27 4.27 15.59
CA VAL A 36 -5.33 5.21 15.98
C VAL A 36 -4.94 6.61 15.54
N ASP A 37 -5.77 7.28 14.73
CA ASP A 37 -5.47 8.60 14.14
C ASP A 37 -4.05 8.66 13.53
N GLY A 38 -3.68 7.66 12.72
CA GLY A 38 -2.33 7.54 12.14
C GLY A 38 -1.26 6.95 13.07
N THR A 39 -1.51 6.85 14.38
CA THR A 39 -0.51 6.45 15.39
C THR A 39 -0.59 5.00 15.81
N TYR A 40 0.49 4.21 15.59
CA TYR A 40 0.55 2.83 16.04
C TYR A 40 0.48 2.70 17.56
N LEU A 41 -0.40 1.82 18.02
CA LEU A 41 -0.61 1.55 19.43
C LEU A 41 0.43 0.58 19.97
N LYS A 42 1.17 1.01 20.99
CA LYS A 42 1.96 0.09 21.81
C LYS A 42 1.01 -0.70 22.73
N LEU A 43 0.62 -1.86 22.26
CA LEU A 43 -0.18 -2.84 22.98
C LEU A 43 0.63 -3.54 24.06
N ASN A 44 0.01 -3.79 25.22
CA ASN A 44 0.57 -4.65 26.26
C ASN A 44 0.32 -6.14 25.95
N ASP A 45 -0.64 -6.44 25.08
CA ASP A 45 -0.94 -7.79 24.58
C ASP A 45 -1.46 -7.72 23.14
N SER A 46 -1.04 -8.63 22.27
CA SER A 46 -1.55 -8.68 20.91
C SER A 46 -3.05 -9.01 20.88
N PRO A 47 -3.86 -8.33 20.03
CA PRO A 47 -5.23 -8.69 19.72
C PRO A 47 -5.36 -10.15 19.28
N LYS A 48 -6.56 -10.71 19.41
CA LYS A 48 -6.87 -12.11 19.12
C LYS A 48 -8.05 -12.20 18.17
N ILE A 49 -7.97 -13.07 17.16
CA ILE A 49 -9.13 -13.43 16.34
C ILE A 49 -9.78 -14.66 16.96
N ILE A 50 -11.05 -14.53 17.33
CA ILE A 50 -11.89 -15.61 17.84
C ILE A 50 -13.14 -15.66 16.97
N ASN A 51 -13.45 -16.83 16.40
CA ASN A 51 -14.61 -17.04 15.51
C ASN A 51 -14.71 -16.01 14.37
N GLY A 52 -13.57 -15.59 13.80
CA GLY A 52 -13.50 -14.59 12.73
C GLY A 52 -13.66 -13.13 13.18
N ASN A 53 -13.83 -12.86 14.47
CA ASN A 53 -13.93 -11.51 15.03
C ASN A 53 -12.65 -11.12 15.77
N THR A 54 -12.16 -9.89 15.56
CA THR A 54 -10.97 -9.38 16.25
C THR A 54 -11.35 -8.78 17.61
N LEU A 55 -10.80 -9.37 18.67
CA LEU A 55 -10.90 -8.87 20.04
C LEU A 55 -9.60 -8.21 20.46
N VAL A 56 -9.72 -7.12 21.20
CA VAL A 56 -8.62 -6.25 21.61
C VAL A 56 -8.54 -6.13 23.13
N PRO A 57 -7.35 -5.89 23.73
CA PRO A 57 -7.24 -5.62 25.15
C PRO A 57 -7.99 -4.34 25.51
N LEU A 58 -9.06 -4.45 26.30
CA LEU A 58 -9.95 -3.33 26.61
C LEU A 58 -9.19 -2.14 27.21
N ARG A 59 -8.20 -2.40 28.07
CA ARG A 59 -7.46 -1.36 28.80
C ARG A 59 -6.63 -0.47 27.89
N ASP A 60 -5.93 -1.06 26.93
CA ASP A 60 -5.03 -0.33 26.02
C ASP A 60 -5.85 0.56 25.08
N ILE A 61 -6.96 0.03 24.57
CA ILE A 61 -7.86 0.75 23.66
C ILE A 61 -8.67 1.83 24.37
N SER A 62 -9.25 1.55 25.54
CA SER A 62 -9.99 2.56 26.32
C SER A 62 -9.10 3.72 26.76
N THR A 63 -7.86 3.46 27.18
CA THR A 63 -6.89 4.52 27.52
C THR A 63 -6.60 5.42 26.32
N THR A 64 -6.44 4.84 25.12
CA THR A 64 -6.02 5.58 23.91
C THR A 64 -7.15 6.37 23.28
N LEU A 65 -8.33 5.78 23.21
CA LEU A 65 -9.54 6.45 22.74
C LEU A 65 -10.17 7.35 23.82
N ASN A 66 -9.55 7.44 25.01
CA ASN A 66 -10.02 8.19 26.18
C ASN A 66 -11.47 7.84 26.57
N ILE A 67 -11.80 6.55 26.52
CA ILE A 67 -13.10 5.98 26.85
C ILE A 67 -13.12 5.69 28.35
N PRO A 68 -14.00 6.32 29.14
CA PRO A 68 -14.19 5.92 30.53
C PRO A 68 -14.75 4.49 30.59
N ILE A 69 -14.19 3.67 31.48
CA ILE A 69 -14.68 2.32 31.76
C ILE A 69 -14.79 2.08 33.26
N ASN A 70 -15.73 1.24 33.67
CA ASN A 70 -15.86 0.77 35.05
C ASN A 70 -16.05 -0.75 35.06
N TRP A 71 -15.28 -1.46 35.89
CA TRP A 71 -15.35 -2.92 36.04
C TRP A 71 -16.00 -3.29 37.36
N ASN A 72 -16.97 -4.19 37.32
CA ASN A 72 -17.63 -4.74 38.50
C ASN A 72 -17.31 -6.22 38.65
N GLU A 73 -16.45 -6.54 39.61
CA GLU A 73 -15.99 -7.89 39.93
C GLU A 73 -17.15 -8.84 40.32
N ASN A 74 -18.14 -8.34 41.07
CA ASN A 74 -19.23 -9.17 41.61
C ASN A 74 -20.16 -9.71 40.52
N THR A 75 -20.36 -8.93 39.46
CA THR A 75 -21.23 -9.26 38.32
C THR A 75 -20.45 -9.64 37.07
N LYS A 76 -19.11 -9.52 37.09
CA LYS A 76 -18.23 -9.63 35.91
C LYS A 76 -18.69 -8.76 34.73
N THR A 77 -19.12 -7.54 35.03
CA THR A 77 -19.61 -6.60 34.01
C THR A 77 -18.66 -5.43 33.81
N ILE A 78 -18.62 -4.96 32.57
CA ILE A 78 -17.89 -3.78 32.11
C ILE A 78 -18.92 -2.73 31.73
N ASP A 79 -18.91 -1.58 32.40
CA ASP A 79 -19.56 -0.37 31.89
C ASP A 79 -18.59 0.37 30.98
N ILE A 80 -19.01 0.65 29.75
CA ILE A 80 -18.29 1.43 28.75
C ILE A 80 -19.11 2.70 28.49
N TYR A 81 -18.51 3.86 28.72
CA TYR A 81 -19.15 5.14 28.51
C TYR A 81 -18.81 5.61 27.09
N GLY A 82 -19.73 5.33 26.17
CA GLY A 82 -19.62 5.73 24.77
C GLY A 82 -19.83 7.23 24.58
N LYS A 83 -19.94 7.65 23.31
CA LYS A 83 -20.09 9.07 22.96
C LYS A 83 -21.35 9.71 23.53
N ASP A 84 -22.48 9.01 23.40
CA ASP A 84 -23.82 9.54 23.72
C ASP A 84 -24.63 8.62 24.67
N ASN A 85 -24.07 7.47 25.10
CA ASN A 85 -24.77 6.43 25.86
C ASN A 85 -23.79 5.56 26.68
N LYS A 86 -24.23 5.04 27.83
CA LYS A 86 -23.53 3.99 28.57
C LYS A 86 -23.95 2.60 28.06
N TYR A 87 -22.98 1.70 27.94
CA TYR A 87 -23.20 0.29 27.61
C TYR A 87 -22.64 -0.62 28.69
N THR A 88 -23.41 -1.61 29.14
CA THR A 88 -22.96 -2.64 30.08
C THR A 88 -22.82 -3.97 29.36
N LEU A 89 -21.59 -4.50 29.34
CA LEU A 89 -21.21 -5.81 28.81
C LEU A 89 -20.98 -6.78 29.97
N GLU A 90 -21.25 -8.07 29.77
CA GLU A 90 -20.99 -9.14 30.73
C GLU A 90 -20.00 -10.15 30.12
N ILE A 91 -19.03 -10.63 30.91
CA ILE A 91 -18.03 -11.58 30.42
C ILE A 91 -18.69 -12.89 29.96
N ASP A 92 -18.27 -13.37 28.80
CA ASP A 92 -18.76 -14.56 28.09
C ASP A 92 -20.26 -14.50 27.72
N ASN A 93 -20.87 -13.31 27.73
CA ASN A 93 -22.23 -13.02 27.26
C ASN A 93 -22.19 -12.13 26.00
N ASP A 94 -22.91 -12.51 24.94
CA ASP A 94 -22.97 -11.79 23.67
C ASP A 94 -24.01 -10.65 23.65
N ILE A 95 -24.83 -10.51 24.69
CA ILE A 95 -25.84 -9.45 24.81
C ILE A 95 -25.31 -8.26 25.61
N VAL A 96 -25.24 -7.09 24.98
CA VAL A 96 -24.93 -5.81 25.60
C VAL A 96 -26.21 -5.03 25.87
N LYS A 97 -26.28 -4.36 27.03
CA LYS A 97 -27.40 -3.48 27.40
C LYS A 97 -26.97 -2.03 27.36
N SER A 98 -27.76 -1.16 26.76
CA SER A 98 -27.59 0.29 26.86
C SER A 98 -28.27 0.87 28.11
N GLU A 99 -28.01 2.14 28.42
CA GLU A 99 -28.66 2.87 29.53
C GLU A 99 -30.18 2.99 29.35
N ASN A 100 -30.64 3.06 28.10
CA ASN A 100 -32.07 3.07 27.74
C ASN A 100 -32.72 1.66 27.75
N ASN A 101 -31.96 0.63 28.15
CA ASN A 101 -32.36 -0.78 28.18
C ASN A 101 -32.59 -1.42 26.79
N ASP A 102 -32.15 -0.77 25.70
CA ASP A 102 -32.01 -1.39 24.37
C ASP A 102 -30.89 -2.44 24.39
N THR A 103 -31.06 -3.53 23.64
CA THR A 103 -30.10 -4.65 23.57
C THR A 103 -29.38 -4.73 22.22
N ILE A 104 -28.06 -4.89 22.27
CA ILE A 104 -27.18 -5.13 21.11
C ILE A 104 -26.63 -6.55 21.21
N ILE A 105 -26.61 -7.30 20.12
CA ILE A 105 -26.04 -8.66 20.06
C ILE A 105 -24.67 -8.59 19.37
N LEU A 106 -23.65 -9.16 20.01
CA LEU A 106 -22.29 -9.23 19.51
C LEU A 106 -22.06 -10.53 18.73
N ASN A 107 -21.28 -10.47 17.65
CA ASN A 107 -20.85 -11.68 16.93
C ASN A 107 -19.86 -12.56 17.74
N THR A 108 -19.30 -12.05 18.83
CA THR A 108 -18.46 -12.78 19.78
C THR A 108 -18.51 -12.05 21.13
N ALA A 109 -18.70 -12.78 22.22
CA ALA A 109 -18.74 -12.22 23.57
C ALA A 109 -17.38 -11.63 24.00
N PRO A 110 -17.35 -10.61 24.88
CA PRO A 110 -16.13 -10.18 25.54
C PRO A 110 -15.69 -11.28 26.52
N THR A 111 -14.39 -11.53 26.62
CA THR A 111 -13.86 -12.69 27.37
C THR A 111 -12.58 -12.36 28.12
N ILE A 112 -12.17 -13.22 29.05
CA ILE A 112 -10.94 -13.04 29.84
C ILE A 112 -9.88 -14.04 29.35
N ILE A 113 -8.78 -13.52 28.80
CA ILE A 113 -7.62 -14.29 28.35
C ILE A 113 -6.43 -13.84 29.19
N ASN A 114 -5.72 -14.79 29.82
CA ASN A 114 -4.53 -14.52 30.65
C ASN A 114 -4.76 -13.40 31.70
N ASN A 115 -5.92 -13.43 32.37
CA ASN A 115 -6.36 -12.44 33.36
C ASN A 115 -6.51 -11.00 32.82
N LYS A 116 -6.81 -10.86 31.52
CA LYS A 116 -7.06 -9.57 30.86
C LYS A 116 -8.34 -9.64 30.04
N THR A 117 -9.11 -8.55 30.06
CA THR A 117 -10.38 -8.43 29.36
C THR A 117 -10.16 -8.09 27.89
N PHE A 118 -10.68 -8.96 27.02
CA PHE A 118 -10.70 -8.79 25.57
C PHE A 118 -12.12 -8.48 25.10
N VAL A 119 -12.28 -7.46 24.27
CA VAL A 119 -13.58 -6.98 23.76
C VAL A 119 -13.58 -6.91 22.23
N PRO A 120 -14.70 -7.15 21.53
CA PRO A 120 -14.77 -6.97 20.07
C PRO A 120 -14.49 -5.52 19.68
N ILE A 121 -13.51 -5.28 18.81
CA ILE A 121 -13.11 -3.91 18.47
C ILE A 121 -14.23 -3.12 17.76
N ARG A 122 -15.05 -3.81 16.94
CA ARG A 122 -16.21 -3.21 16.27
C ARG A 122 -17.19 -2.57 17.25
N PHE A 123 -17.46 -3.24 18.38
CA PHE A 123 -18.35 -2.68 19.41
C PHE A 123 -17.78 -1.39 20.03
N ILE A 124 -16.46 -1.35 20.25
CA ILE A 124 -15.80 -0.14 20.76
C ILE A 124 -15.95 1.01 19.77
N ALA A 125 -15.82 0.75 18.46
CA ALA A 125 -16.03 1.77 17.45
C ALA A 125 -17.48 2.27 17.36
N GLU A 126 -18.45 1.36 17.31
CA GLU A 126 -19.87 1.70 17.24
C GLU A 126 -20.31 2.52 18.47
N SER A 127 -19.86 2.15 19.67
CA SER A 127 -20.18 2.88 20.91
C SER A 127 -19.48 4.25 21.04
N THR A 128 -18.37 4.49 20.34
CA THR A 128 -17.62 5.75 20.38
C THR A 128 -17.82 6.64 19.14
N GLY A 129 -18.42 6.12 18.08
CA GLY A 129 -18.53 6.80 16.80
C GLY A 129 -17.17 7.00 16.12
N THR A 130 -16.26 6.02 16.25
CA THR A 130 -15.00 5.97 15.49
C THR A 130 -15.13 5.03 14.28
N GLU A 131 -14.44 5.31 13.19
CA GLU A 131 -14.40 4.43 12.02
C GLU A 131 -13.32 3.35 12.21
N ILE A 132 -13.57 2.11 11.74
CA ILE A 132 -12.56 1.02 11.71
C ILE A 132 -12.36 0.54 10.28
N LEU A 133 -11.10 0.42 9.88
CA LEU A 133 -10.67 -0.34 8.71
C LEU A 133 -9.77 -1.50 9.15
N TRP A 134 -10.01 -2.69 8.63
CA TRP A 134 -9.11 -3.84 8.76
C TRP A 134 -8.27 -3.96 7.49
N ASP A 135 -6.94 -3.86 7.61
CA ASP A 135 -6.05 -4.24 6.54
C ASP A 135 -5.48 -5.64 6.79
N ASP A 136 -5.86 -6.58 5.93
CA ASP A 136 -5.49 -7.98 6.09
C ASP A 136 -4.02 -8.23 5.73
N TYR A 137 -3.43 -7.39 4.87
CA TYR A 137 -2.05 -7.51 4.41
C TYR A 137 -1.04 -7.16 5.51
N SER A 138 -1.14 -5.95 6.09
CA SER A 138 -0.32 -5.50 7.21
C SER A 138 -0.81 -5.99 8.58
N ARG A 139 -1.93 -6.74 8.61
CA ARG A 139 -2.62 -7.21 9.82
C ARG A 139 -2.91 -6.08 10.82
N THR A 140 -3.28 -4.90 10.31
CA THR A 140 -3.47 -3.69 11.11
C THR A 140 -4.94 -3.30 11.20
N ILE A 141 -5.40 -3.03 12.42
CA ILE A 141 -6.69 -2.36 12.68
C ILE A 141 -6.44 -0.84 12.66
N PHE A 142 -6.96 -0.14 11.68
CA PHE A 142 -6.95 1.32 11.63
C PHE A 142 -8.22 1.85 12.31
N ILE A 143 -8.06 2.83 13.19
CA ILE A 143 -9.15 3.49 13.92
C ILE A 143 -9.06 5.00 13.67
N THR A 144 -10.07 5.60 13.05
CA THR A 144 -10.19 7.06 12.94
C THR A 144 -11.16 7.59 13.98
N THR A 145 -10.71 8.54 14.79
CA THR A 145 -11.61 9.33 15.64
C THR A 145 -12.18 10.52 14.88
N ASN A 146 -13.45 10.83 15.11
CA ASN A 146 -14.20 11.90 14.43
C ASN A 146 -13.76 13.34 14.85
N LYS A 147 -12.48 13.54 15.17
CA LYS A 147 -11.88 14.84 15.48
C LYS A 147 -11.66 15.61 14.18
N LYS A 148 -12.45 16.66 13.96
CA LYS A 148 -12.10 17.71 12.98
C LYS A 148 -10.81 18.40 13.44
N GLN A 149 -9.66 17.97 12.92
CA GLN A 149 -8.43 18.75 13.03
C GLN A 149 -8.67 20.14 12.42
N LYS A 150 -8.24 21.20 13.10
CA LYS A 150 -8.25 22.55 12.55
C LYS A 150 -6.91 22.80 11.86
N ASN A 151 -6.90 23.53 10.76
CA ASN A 151 -5.69 23.83 9.99
C ASN A 151 -4.56 24.46 10.83
N ASN A 152 -4.90 25.17 11.91
CA ASN A 152 -3.93 25.80 12.82
C ASN A 152 -3.18 24.80 13.74
N ASP A 153 -3.65 23.56 13.85
CA ASP A 153 -3.06 22.51 14.69
C ASP A 153 -2.19 21.53 13.87
N LEU A 154 -2.13 21.69 12.55
CA LEU A 154 -1.34 20.85 11.65
C LEU A 154 0.16 21.04 11.92
N LYS A 155 0.87 19.92 12.13
CA LYS A 155 2.33 19.92 12.28
C LYS A 155 2.96 20.41 10.98
N LYS A 156 3.80 21.45 11.03
CA LYS A 156 4.58 21.90 9.88
C LYS A 156 5.75 20.94 9.62
N ILE A 157 5.65 20.17 8.54
CA ILE A 157 6.64 19.19 8.06
C ILE A 157 7.12 19.70 6.70
N GLU A 158 8.42 19.94 6.57
CA GLU A 158 9.05 20.39 5.32
C GLU A 158 9.50 19.20 4.47
N LEU A 159 9.16 19.23 3.18
CA LEU A 159 9.88 18.46 2.17
C LEU A 159 10.50 19.40 1.14
N SER A 160 11.82 19.32 0.99
CA SER A 160 12.58 19.93 -0.09
C SER A 160 12.71 18.93 -1.24
N LEU A 161 12.56 19.40 -2.48
CA LEU A 161 12.82 18.61 -3.69
C LEU A 161 13.60 19.49 -4.68
N GLY A 162 14.89 19.19 -4.82
CA GLY A 162 15.80 20.07 -5.56
C GLY A 162 15.88 21.47 -4.93
N ASN A 163 15.43 22.50 -5.65
CA ASN A 163 15.35 23.88 -5.16
C ASN A 163 13.95 24.31 -4.72
N LYS A 164 12.94 23.42 -4.81
CA LYS A 164 11.55 23.67 -4.42
C LYS A 164 11.29 23.18 -3.01
N LYS A 165 10.34 23.79 -2.30
CA LYS A 165 9.88 23.33 -0.99
C LYS A 165 8.37 23.25 -0.90
N VAL A 166 7.88 22.24 -0.18
CA VAL A 166 6.48 22.09 0.22
C VAL A 166 6.39 21.93 1.73
N TYR A 167 5.37 22.52 2.33
CA TYR A 167 5.10 22.47 3.75
C TYR A 167 3.67 22.01 4.01
N THR A 168 3.50 21.03 4.89
CA THR A 168 2.17 20.78 5.45
C THR A 168 1.67 22.02 6.22
N GLY A 169 0.39 22.34 6.04
CA GLY A 169 -0.26 23.54 6.58
C GLY A 169 -0.16 24.79 5.70
N GLU A 170 0.54 24.76 4.56
CA GLU A 170 0.51 25.87 3.59
C GLU A 170 -0.70 25.78 2.65
N SER A 171 -1.02 26.89 1.97
CA SER A 171 -2.14 26.89 1.01
C SER A 171 -1.71 26.40 -0.38
N VAL A 172 -2.68 25.94 -1.19
CA VAL A 172 -2.44 25.60 -2.60
C VAL A 172 -1.84 26.79 -3.36
N SER A 173 -2.23 28.02 -3.00
CA SER A 173 -1.67 29.24 -3.58
C SER A 173 -0.20 29.50 -3.26
N GLU A 174 0.31 29.01 -2.12
CA GLU A 174 1.75 29.05 -1.81
C GLU A 174 2.50 27.92 -2.52
N LEU A 175 1.99 26.67 -2.43
CA LEU A 175 2.52 25.50 -3.15
C LEU A 175 2.76 25.77 -4.64
N LYS A 176 1.80 26.42 -5.31
CA LYS A 176 1.85 26.75 -6.74
C LYS A 176 2.96 27.73 -7.11
N LYS A 177 3.54 28.49 -6.17
CA LYS A 177 4.67 29.40 -6.46
C LYS A 177 5.95 28.64 -6.79
N ASP A 178 6.19 27.53 -6.10
CA ASP A 178 7.36 26.67 -6.30
C ASP A 178 7.09 25.57 -7.35
N PHE A 179 5.89 24.98 -7.32
CA PHE A 179 5.58 23.80 -8.14
C PHE A 179 4.87 24.11 -9.47
N GLY A 180 4.21 25.26 -9.60
CA GLY A 180 3.35 25.58 -10.75
C GLY A 180 1.96 24.95 -10.63
N GLU A 181 1.24 24.81 -11.74
CA GLU A 181 -0.01 24.04 -11.79
C GLU A 181 0.28 22.53 -11.80
N PRO A 182 -0.55 21.68 -11.16
CA PRO A 182 -0.41 20.24 -11.23
C PRO A 182 -0.82 19.70 -12.60
N SER A 183 -0.24 18.58 -12.99
CA SER A 183 -0.54 17.86 -14.23
C SER A 183 -1.92 17.19 -14.18
N ARG A 184 -2.31 16.70 -12.99
CA ARG A 184 -3.61 16.07 -12.70
C ARG A 184 -4.03 16.42 -11.27
N ILE A 185 -5.34 16.37 -11.01
CA ILE A 185 -5.90 16.36 -9.65
C ILE A 185 -6.77 15.11 -9.55
N GLU A 186 -6.49 14.26 -8.57
CA GLU A 186 -7.10 12.93 -8.43
C GLU A 186 -7.66 12.76 -7.01
N LYS A 187 -8.91 12.26 -6.88
CA LYS A 187 -9.53 12.03 -5.57
C LYS A 187 -9.03 10.71 -4.96
N SER A 188 -8.53 10.79 -3.73
CA SER A 188 -8.13 9.59 -2.96
C SER A 188 -9.25 9.02 -2.10
N ILE A 189 -9.00 7.81 -1.57
CA ILE A 189 -9.85 7.12 -0.58
C ILE A 189 -10.06 7.87 0.74
N TYR A 190 -9.34 8.98 0.96
CA TYR A 190 -9.48 9.86 2.12
C TYR A 190 -10.31 11.12 1.79
N ASN A 191 -10.93 11.18 0.60
CA ASN A 191 -11.54 12.36 -0.02
C ASN A 191 -10.60 13.56 -0.23
N LEU A 192 -9.28 13.38 -0.04
CA LEU A 192 -8.26 14.38 -0.32
C LEU A 192 -8.01 14.48 -1.82
N ASP A 193 -7.78 15.71 -2.28
CA ASP A 193 -7.38 16.00 -3.66
C ASP A 193 -5.85 15.85 -3.78
N TRP A 194 -5.40 14.88 -4.57
CA TRP A 194 -3.99 14.68 -4.86
C TRP A 194 -3.60 15.47 -6.10
N HIS A 195 -2.81 16.51 -5.87
CA HIS A 195 -2.21 17.35 -6.90
C HIS A 195 -0.95 16.64 -7.41
N ILE A 196 -1.00 16.11 -8.62
CA ILE A 196 0.07 15.30 -9.21
C ILE A 196 0.99 16.20 -10.04
N TYR A 197 2.27 16.27 -9.68
CA TYR A 197 3.29 17.01 -10.42
C TYR A 197 4.26 16.00 -11.07
N ASN A 198 3.92 15.53 -12.28
CA ASN A 198 4.69 14.50 -13.00
C ASN A 198 5.33 15.01 -14.32
N HIS A 199 5.36 16.33 -14.55
CA HIS A 199 5.99 16.94 -15.74
C HIS A 199 7.48 16.62 -15.90
N ASP A 200 8.18 16.38 -14.79
CA ASP A 200 9.57 15.93 -14.74
C ASP A 200 9.70 14.87 -13.64
N TYR A 201 9.92 13.62 -14.03
CA TYR A 201 10.04 12.51 -13.09
C TYR A 201 11.27 12.59 -12.17
N SER A 202 12.27 13.41 -12.49
CA SER A 202 13.38 13.70 -11.55
C SER A 202 12.95 14.61 -10.40
N GLN A 203 11.79 15.27 -10.53
CA GLN A 203 11.17 16.18 -9.56
C GLN A 203 9.71 15.76 -9.25
N PHE A 204 9.38 14.47 -9.41
CA PHE A 204 8.03 13.96 -9.15
C PHE A 204 7.60 14.12 -7.69
N ILE A 205 6.39 14.63 -7.50
CA ILE A 205 5.72 14.68 -6.21
C ILE A 205 4.20 14.59 -6.42
N MET A 206 3.51 13.91 -5.51
CA MET A 206 2.06 13.96 -5.36
C MET A 206 1.77 14.69 -4.05
N VAL A 207 0.93 15.73 -4.06
CA VAL A 207 0.65 16.56 -2.88
C VAL A 207 -0.82 16.42 -2.49
N ALA A 208 -1.10 15.95 -1.28
CA ALA A 208 -2.44 15.78 -0.76
C ALA A 208 -2.98 17.10 -0.19
N VAL A 209 -4.15 17.52 -0.67
CA VAL A 209 -4.82 18.77 -0.34
C VAL A 209 -6.18 18.48 0.29
N ASN A 210 -6.52 19.24 1.33
CA ASN A 210 -7.87 19.32 1.88
C ASN A 210 -8.36 20.77 1.84
N ASP A 211 -9.47 21.01 1.13
CA ASP A 211 -10.04 22.33 0.82
C ASP A 211 -9.07 23.26 0.05
N ASP A 212 -8.14 23.92 0.75
CA ASP A 212 -7.07 24.77 0.21
C ASP A 212 -5.72 24.51 0.92
N THR A 213 -5.65 23.53 1.83
CA THR A 213 -4.48 23.29 2.69
C THR A 213 -3.73 22.04 2.28
N VAL A 214 -2.40 22.13 2.17
CA VAL A 214 -1.52 20.96 2.01
C VAL A 214 -1.51 20.15 3.31
N VAL A 215 -1.97 18.91 3.26
CA VAL A 215 -2.09 18.00 4.41
C VAL A 215 -1.22 16.75 4.29
N GLY A 216 -0.51 16.60 3.18
CA GLY A 216 0.41 15.48 2.96
C GLY A 216 1.11 15.55 1.61
N TYR A 217 2.03 14.61 1.39
CA TYR A 217 2.71 14.43 0.11
C TYR A 217 3.40 13.06 0.02
N TYR A 218 3.56 12.56 -1.20
CA TYR A 218 4.38 11.41 -1.55
C TYR A 218 5.46 11.82 -2.55
N THR A 219 6.68 11.30 -2.37
CA THR A 219 7.67 11.27 -3.45
C THR A 219 8.64 10.10 -3.29
N ASN A 220 9.04 9.52 -4.41
CA ASN A 220 10.19 8.63 -4.56
C ASN A 220 11.29 9.23 -5.46
N ALA A 221 11.24 10.53 -5.75
CA ALA A 221 12.24 11.20 -6.60
C ALA A 221 13.56 11.40 -5.83
N LYS A 222 14.69 11.06 -6.47
CA LYS A 222 16.02 11.02 -5.83
C LYS A 222 16.50 12.30 -5.16
N GLY A 223 15.90 13.45 -5.47
CA GLY A 223 16.25 14.75 -4.92
C GLY A 223 15.53 15.14 -3.62
N PHE A 224 14.72 14.28 -3.00
CA PHE A 224 13.94 14.66 -1.82
C PHE A 224 14.80 14.73 -0.53
N ILE A 225 14.47 15.70 0.33
CA ILE A 225 14.94 15.80 1.72
C ILE A 225 13.76 16.24 2.61
N LEU A 226 13.41 15.41 3.60
CA LEU A 226 12.34 15.63 4.56
C LEU A 226 12.89 16.10 5.91
N ASN A 227 12.41 17.25 6.40
CA ASN A 227 12.82 17.90 7.64
C ASN A 227 14.35 18.02 7.84
N GLU A 228 15.11 18.23 6.75
CA GLU A 228 16.58 18.28 6.73
C GLU A 228 17.29 17.00 7.27
N LYS A 229 16.56 15.88 7.43
CA LYS A 229 17.04 14.68 8.14
C LYS A 229 16.90 13.38 7.34
N ILE A 230 15.76 13.18 6.68
CA ILE A 230 15.43 11.93 5.99
C ILE A 230 15.54 12.21 4.49
N GLN A 231 16.41 11.51 3.79
CA GLN A 231 16.70 11.75 2.37
C GLN A 231 16.82 10.44 1.58
N TYR A 232 16.72 10.53 0.26
CA TYR A 232 16.93 9.40 -0.63
C TYR A 232 18.32 8.76 -0.46
N ASP A 233 18.42 7.44 -0.64
CA ASP A 233 19.64 6.61 -0.54
C ASP A 233 20.32 6.57 0.87
N MET A 234 19.73 7.20 1.88
CA MET A 234 20.16 7.12 3.28
C MET A 234 19.74 5.79 3.93
N ILE A 235 20.56 5.27 4.84
CA ILE A 235 20.14 4.24 5.81
C ILE A 235 19.64 4.96 7.07
N TYR A 236 18.40 4.71 7.47
CA TYR A 236 17.73 5.42 8.56
C TYR A 236 16.91 4.46 9.43
N ASP A 237 17.34 4.28 10.68
CA ASP A 237 16.75 3.31 11.62
C ASP A 237 16.28 3.96 12.93
N ASP A 238 15.85 5.23 12.88
CA ASP A 238 15.23 5.87 14.06
C ASP A 238 13.85 5.26 14.34
N VAL A 239 13.72 4.70 15.53
CA VAL A 239 12.50 4.06 16.04
C VAL A 239 11.43 5.07 16.47
N ASN A 240 11.76 6.36 16.52
CA ASN A 240 10.87 7.45 16.95
C ASN A 240 10.49 8.39 15.80
N ILE A 241 10.36 7.86 14.58
CA ILE A 241 9.77 8.63 13.49
C ILE A 241 8.32 9.02 13.85
N ASP A 242 7.89 10.20 13.39
CA ASP A 242 6.49 10.63 13.57
C ASP A 242 5.58 9.65 12.83
N SER A 243 4.49 9.23 13.47
CA SER A 243 3.57 8.24 12.94
C SER A 243 2.86 8.67 11.65
N GLN A 244 2.82 9.97 11.38
CA GLN A 244 2.32 10.57 10.13
C GLN A 244 3.31 10.46 8.96
N ILE A 245 4.50 9.88 9.17
CA ILE A 245 5.57 9.76 8.17
C ILE A 245 5.88 8.27 7.92
N THR A 246 5.56 7.78 6.73
CA THR A 246 6.01 6.47 6.24
C THR A 246 7.29 6.64 5.42
N VAL A 247 8.31 5.84 5.74
CA VAL A 247 9.59 5.80 5.03
C VAL A 247 9.73 4.47 4.33
N TYR A 248 9.77 4.50 3.00
CA TYR A 248 9.86 3.31 2.16
C TYR A 248 11.32 2.92 1.93
N LYS A 249 11.66 1.68 2.26
CA LYS A 249 13.02 1.12 2.24
C LYS A 249 13.17 0.06 1.16
N ASP A 250 14.33 0.07 0.53
CA ASP A 250 14.69 -0.84 -0.55
C ASP A 250 15.56 -1.99 -0.02
N SER A 251 14.92 -3.14 0.25
CA SER A 251 15.61 -4.35 0.70
C SER A 251 16.61 -4.90 -0.32
N ASN A 252 16.44 -4.59 -1.61
CA ASN A 252 17.37 -4.95 -2.69
C ASN A 252 18.52 -3.93 -2.83
N ASN A 253 18.51 -2.84 -2.05
CA ASN A 253 19.56 -1.83 -1.97
C ASN A 253 19.90 -1.52 -0.49
N ASN A 254 20.25 -2.54 0.29
CA ASN A 254 20.76 -2.40 1.66
C ASN A 254 19.84 -1.63 2.63
N GLN A 255 18.52 -1.75 2.52
CA GLN A 255 17.52 -1.06 3.36
C GLN A 255 17.59 0.48 3.26
N LYS A 256 18.20 1.00 2.19
CA LYS A 256 18.26 2.44 1.92
C LYS A 256 16.89 2.98 1.55
N ILE A 257 16.61 4.22 1.95
CA ILE A 257 15.34 4.88 1.67
C ILE A 257 15.24 5.17 0.16
N TYR A 258 14.08 4.86 -0.44
CA TYR A 258 13.78 5.23 -1.82
C TYR A 258 12.57 6.17 -1.96
N GLY A 259 11.74 6.32 -0.91
CA GLY A 259 10.58 7.20 -0.94
C GLY A 259 10.04 7.54 0.45
N VAL A 260 9.20 8.58 0.49
CA VAL A 260 8.51 9.04 1.70
C VAL A 260 7.06 9.36 1.40
N LEU A 261 6.18 9.07 2.36
CA LEU A 261 4.79 9.51 2.42
C LEU A 261 4.58 10.26 3.73
N VAL A 262 3.90 11.39 3.66
CA VAL A 262 3.44 12.16 4.81
C VAL A 262 1.95 12.40 4.66
N VAL A 263 1.15 12.10 5.69
CA VAL A 263 -0.29 12.40 5.72
C VAL A 263 -0.69 12.80 7.15
N LEU A 264 -1.22 14.00 7.33
CA LEU A 264 -1.59 14.54 8.65
C LEU A 264 -3.06 14.34 9.03
N LEU A 265 -3.95 14.26 8.04
CA LEU A 265 -5.37 14.02 8.29
C LEU A 265 -5.64 12.51 8.36
N PRO A 266 -6.40 12.04 9.37
CA PRO A 266 -6.77 10.63 9.46
C PRO A 266 -7.76 10.25 8.36
N TYR A 267 -7.79 8.96 8.04
CA TYR A 267 -8.68 8.32 7.06
C TYR A 267 -10.14 8.77 7.25
N GLN A 268 -10.75 9.40 6.24
CA GLN A 268 -12.19 9.71 6.24
C GLN A 268 -12.94 8.86 5.20
N ASN A 269 -13.75 7.91 5.68
CA ASN A 269 -14.75 7.08 4.96
C ASN A 269 -14.34 6.35 3.66
N GLU A 270 -14.60 5.03 3.61
CA GLU A 270 -14.31 4.14 2.46
C GLU A 270 -15.22 4.34 1.22
N GLU A 271 -15.86 5.49 1.02
CA GLU A 271 -16.72 5.68 -0.16
C GLU A 271 -15.88 5.67 -1.46
N ASN A 272 -16.23 4.76 -2.37
CA ASN A 272 -15.67 4.58 -3.72
C ASN A 272 -14.31 3.85 -3.86
N ILE A 273 -13.76 3.23 -2.81
CA ILE A 273 -12.47 2.46 -2.89
C ILE A 273 -12.50 1.24 -3.83
N SER A 274 -13.69 0.81 -4.26
CA SER A 274 -13.90 -0.28 -5.21
C SER A 274 -14.39 0.21 -6.59
N SER A 275 -14.42 1.51 -6.82
CA SER A 275 -14.85 2.09 -8.10
C SER A 275 -13.77 1.89 -9.17
N GLN A 276 -14.19 1.71 -10.44
CA GLN A 276 -13.24 1.62 -11.55
C GLN A 276 -12.44 2.92 -11.72
N GLU A 277 -13.04 4.08 -11.40
CA GLU A 277 -12.34 5.37 -11.39
C GLU A 277 -11.17 5.37 -10.41
N PHE A 278 -11.39 4.96 -9.16
CA PHE A 278 -10.33 4.81 -8.16
C PHE A 278 -9.25 3.83 -8.63
N LEU A 279 -9.64 2.65 -9.10
CA LEU A 279 -8.69 1.64 -9.59
C LEU A 279 -7.83 2.15 -10.76
N ASN A 280 -8.42 2.94 -11.66
CA ASN A 280 -7.71 3.60 -12.76
C ASN A 280 -6.77 4.71 -12.27
N ILE A 281 -7.11 5.43 -11.19
CA ILE A 281 -6.21 6.38 -10.52
C ILE A 281 -5.00 5.62 -9.95
N GLN A 282 -5.22 4.52 -9.23
CA GLN A 282 -4.12 3.73 -8.65
C GLN A 282 -3.15 3.18 -9.71
N ALA A 283 -3.66 2.77 -10.88
CA ALA A 283 -2.81 2.35 -11.98
C ALA A 283 -1.95 3.50 -12.56
N LYS A 284 -2.47 4.74 -12.62
CA LYS A 284 -1.74 5.94 -13.07
C LYS A 284 -0.71 6.42 -12.04
N GLU A 285 -1.08 6.47 -10.77
CA GLU A 285 -0.14 6.77 -9.68
C GLU A 285 1.04 5.78 -9.73
N ASN A 286 0.75 4.48 -9.89
CA ASN A 286 1.79 3.45 -9.97
C ASN A 286 2.71 3.64 -11.19
N PHE A 287 2.17 4.05 -12.34
CA PHE A 287 2.95 4.40 -13.52
C PHE A 287 3.90 5.59 -13.28
N ASP A 288 3.41 6.62 -12.58
CA ASP A 288 4.23 7.78 -12.23
C ASP A 288 5.35 7.44 -11.23
N ILE A 289 5.03 6.64 -10.22
CA ILE A 289 5.99 6.12 -9.24
C ILE A 289 7.05 5.24 -9.94
N LEU A 290 6.65 4.38 -10.88
CA LEU A 290 7.51 3.53 -11.70
C LEU A 290 8.47 4.34 -12.58
N ASN A 291 7.97 5.36 -13.29
CA ASN A 291 8.80 6.19 -14.16
C ASN A 291 9.75 7.10 -13.37
N THR A 292 9.34 7.56 -12.19
CA THR A 292 10.25 8.19 -11.21
C THR A 292 11.37 7.24 -10.79
N PHE A 293 11.02 6.01 -10.42
CA PHE A 293 12.00 5.00 -10.02
C PHE A 293 12.99 4.68 -11.16
N ARG A 294 12.53 4.53 -12.41
CA ARG A 294 13.40 4.37 -13.58
C ARG A 294 14.32 5.58 -13.81
N THR A 295 13.78 6.79 -13.68
CA THR A 295 14.53 8.05 -13.79
C THR A 295 15.65 8.14 -12.75
N ASN A 296 15.43 7.69 -11.51
CA ASN A 296 16.45 7.65 -10.45
C ASN A 296 17.68 6.77 -10.79
N TYR A 297 17.50 5.79 -11.68
CA TYR A 297 18.52 4.90 -12.23
C TYR A 297 19.05 5.35 -13.61
N ASN A 298 18.62 6.53 -14.09
CA ASN A 298 18.95 7.10 -15.41
C ASN A 298 18.41 6.27 -16.59
N LEU A 299 17.33 5.50 -16.38
CA LEU A 299 16.68 4.73 -17.44
C LEU A 299 15.62 5.57 -18.16
N PRO A 300 15.38 5.36 -19.46
CA PRO A 300 14.24 5.96 -20.15
C PRO A 300 12.92 5.59 -19.48
N ILE A 301 11.99 6.55 -19.43
CA ILE A 301 10.62 6.28 -18.99
C ILE A 301 9.91 5.31 -19.94
N LEU A 302 8.91 4.61 -19.42
CA LEU A 302 8.05 3.72 -20.18
C LEU A 302 6.83 4.49 -20.68
N GLU A 303 6.43 4.21 -21.91
CA GLU A 303 5.19 4.72 -22.49
C GLU A 303 3.98 3.88 -22.02
N TRP A 304 2.86 4.54 -21.75
CA TRP A 304 1.61 3.86 -21.36
C TRP A 304 0.93 3.22 -22.57
N ASP A 305 0.57 1.95 -22.50
CA ASP A 305 -0.10 1.22 -23.57
C ASP A 305 -1.41 0.56 -23.10
N ASN A 306 -2.54 1.04 -23.64
CA ASN A 306 -3.87 0.55 -23.27
C ASN A 306 -4.11 -0.93 -23.59
N LEU A 307 -3.43 -1.51 -24.59
CA LEU A 307 -3.54 -2.94 -24.89
C LEU A 307 -2.76 -3.79 -23.88
N LEU A 308 -1.69 -3.26 -23.29
CA LEU A 308 -1.02 -3.90 -22.15
C LEU A 308 -1.86 -3.80 -20.87
N VAL A 309 -2.60 -2.69 -20.69
CA VAL A 309 -3.56 -2.52 -19.59
C VAL A 309 -4.66 -3.57 -19.69
N GLU A 310 -5.30 -3.70 -20.86
CA GLU A 310 -6.31 -4.74 -21.14
C GLU A 310 -5.75 -6.14 -20.82
N SER A 311 -4.55 -6.46 -21.31
CA SER A 311 -3.91 -7.75 -21.02
C SER A 311 -3.63 -7.99 -19.53
N SER A 312 -3.36 -6.93 -18.76
CA SER A 312 -3.12 -7.01 -17.32
C SER A 312 -4.44 -7.17 -16.56
N GLU A 313 -5.45 -6.37 -16.90
CA GLU A 313 -6.78 -6.38 -16.31
C GLU A 313 -7.45 -7.75 -16.48
N ILE A 314 -7.42 -8.31 -17.69
CA ILE A 314 -7.94 -9.66 -17.99
C ILE A 314 -7.27 -10.71 -17.09
N HIS A 315 -5.97 -10.63 -16.84
CA HIS A 315 -5.27 -11.61 -16.00
C HIS A 315 -5.55 -11.42 -14.50
N CYS A 316 -5.64 -10.17 -14.03
CA CYS A 316 -6.05 -9.87 -12.67
C CYS A 316 -7.49 -10.36 -12.38
N ILE A 317 -8.41 -10.19 -13.33
CA ILE A 317 -9.77 -10.75 -13.26
C ILE A 317 -9.73 -12.29 -13.25
N ASP A 318 -8.95 -12.92 -14.14
CA ASP A 318 -8.84 -14.38 -14.23
C ASP A 318 -8.34 -15.01 -12.91
N MET A 319 -7.31 -14.41 -12.30
CA MET A 319 -6.79 -14.79 -10.97
C MET A 319 -7.85 -14.65 -9.87
N ALA A 320 -8.58 -13.53 -9.85
CA ALA A 320 -9.59 -13.24 -8.85
C ALA A 320 -10.83 -14.15 -8.95
N GLU A 321 -11.31 -14.43 -10.18
CA GLU A 321 -12.50 -15.25 -10.42
C GLU A 321 -12.25 -16.75 -10.25
N LYS A 322 -11.06 -17.23 -10.59
CA LYS A 322 -10.71 -18.66 -10.51
C LYS A 322 -9.96 -19.04 -9.23
N GLY A 323 -9.71 -18.08 -8.34
CA GLY A 323 -9.12 -18.32 -7.02
C GLY A 323 -7.69 -18.84 -7.08
N TYR A 324 -6.83 -18.19 -7.87
CA TYR A 324 -5.39 -18.51 -7.92
C TYR A 324 -4.55 -17.24 -8.02
N PHE A 325 -3.23 -17.38 -7.85
CA PHE A 325 -2.28 -16.28 -8.01
C PHE A 325 -0.98 -16.81 -8.64
N ALA A 326 -0.83 -16.60 -9.95
CA ALA A 326 0.32 -17.09 -10.73
C ALA A 326 0.47 -16.31 -12.05
N HIS A 327 1.69 -16.28 -12.59
CA HIS A 327 1.98 -15.66 -13.90
C HIS A 327 1.32 -16.39 -15.09
N ASN A 328 1.20 -17.72 -15.02
CA ASN A 328 0.53 -18.49 -16.05
C ASN A 328 -0.94 -18.70 -15.67
N SER A 329 -1.84 -18.52 -16.63
CA SER A 329 -3.26 -18.79 -16.44
C SER A 329 -3.51 -20.29 -16.31
N LEU A 330 -4.61 -20.70 -15.68
CA LEU A 330 -4.92 -22.13 -15.45
C LEU A 330 -5.15 -22.93 -16.74
N ASP A 331 -5.39 -22.26 -17.87
CA ASP A 331 -5.45 -22.85 -19.22
C ASP A 331 -4.07 -22.99 -19.92
N GLY A 332 -2.99 -22.60 -19.23
CA GLY A 332 -1.61 -22.69 -19.70
C GLY A 332 -1.08 -21.44 -20.41
N ARG A 333 -1.90 -20.41 -20.67
CA ARG A 333 -1.42 -19.17 -21.31
C ARG A 333 -0.42 -18.43 -20.43
N THR A 334 0.68 -17.99 -21.03
CA THR A 334 1.68 -17.12 -20.39
C THR A 334 1.29 -15.64 -20.55
N HIS A 335 1.95 -14.73 -19.82
CA HIS A 335 1.79 -13.29 -20.01
C HIS A 335 2.06 -12.86 -21.47
N LYS A 336 3.02 -13.49 -22.15
CA LYS A 336 3.28 -13.25 -23.58
C LYS A 336 2.06 -13.61 -24.43
N ASP A 337 1.44 -14.77 -24.18
CA ASP A 337 0.28 -15.21 -24.96
C ASP A 337 -0.93 -14.31 -24.73
N ARG A 338 -1.13 -13.83 -23.49
CA ARG A 338 -2.16 -12.84 -23.15
C ARG A 338 -1.90 -11.49 -23.83
N ILE A 339 -0.66 -10.98 -23.78
CA ILE A 339 -0.28 -9.72 -24.42
C ILE A 339 -0.51 -9.79 -25.94
N LEU A 340 -0.07 -10.86 -26.61
CA LEU A 340 -0.27 -11.03 -28.05
C LEU A 340 -1.76 -11.20 -28.43
N ALA A 341 -2.59 -11.73 -27.53
CA ALA A 341 -4.03 -11.89 -27.76
C ALA A 341 -4.79 -10.56 -27.84
N THR A 342 -4.28 -9.47 -27.24
CA THR A 342 -4.85 -8.10 -27.37
C THR A 342 -4.62 -7.46 -28.74
N GLY A 343 -3.85 -8.12 -29.61
CA GLY A 343 -3.51 -7.59 -30.94
C GLY A 343 -2.21 -6.77 -30.98
N ILE A 344 -1.51 -6.60 -29.85
CA ILE A 344 -0.13 -6.09 -29.84
C ILE A 344 0.74 -6.94 -30.76
N LYS A 345 1.40 -6.28 -31.70
CA LYS A 345 2.34 -6.87 -32.66
C LYS A 345 3.72 -6.26 -32.45
N ASP A 346 4.72 -6.94 -32.98
CA ASP A 346 6.10 -6.44 -33.11
C ASP A 346 6.82 -6.11 -31.80
N THR A 347 6.56 -6.91 -30.77
CA THR A 347 7.36 -6.96 -29.54
C THR A 347 8.44 -8.03 -29.62
N VAL A 348 9.60 -7.80 -28.99
CA VAL A 348 10.74 -8.74 -28.96
C VAL A 348 11.08 -9.25 -27.55
N ALA A 349 10.65 -8.53 -26.51
CA ALA A 349 10.71 -8.95 -25.12
C ALA A 349 9.40 -8.62 -24.39
N TRP A 350 9.08 -9.42 -23.37
CA TRP A 350 7.91 -9.28 -22.50
C TRP A 350 8.35 -9.43 -21.04
N GLY A 351 7.59 -8.86 -20.11
CA GLY A 351 7.73 -9.07 -18.67
C GLY A 351 6.40 -8.82 -17.97
N GLU A 352 6.25 -9.39 -16.79
CA GLU A 352 5.03 -9.23 -15.97
C GLU A 352 5.41 -9.15 -14.49
N ASN A 353 4.82 -8.17 -13.78
CA ASN A 353 4.74 -8.16 -12.32
C ASN A 353 3.28 -8.34 -11.93
N ILE A 354 3.01 -9.12 -10.87
CA ILE A 354 1.68 -9.27 -10.28
C ILE A 354 1.75 -9.09 -8.77
N VAL A 355 0.67 -8.61 -8.17
CA VAL A 355 0.49 -8.54 -6.71
C VAL A 355 -1.00 -8.61 -6.38
N ALA A 356 -1.34 -9.07 -5.17
CA ALA A 356 -2.70 -9.11 -4.67
C ALA A 356 -2.74 -8.77 -3.19
N GLY A 357 -3.81 -8.12 -2.73
CA GLY A 357 -3.98 -7.60 -1.36
C GLY A 357 -3.96 -6.07 -1.28
N PRO A 358 -2.86 -5.38 -1.63
CA PRO A 358 -2.77 -3.91 -1.52
C PRO A 358 -3.80 -3.17 -2.36
N LYS A 359 -4.37 -2.10 -1.77
CA LYS A 359 -5.31 -1.18 -2.41
C LYS A 359 -4.62 0.01 -3.09
N LEU A 360 -3.58 0.55 -2.46
CA LEU A 360 -2.93 1.81 -2.85
C LEU A 360 -1.73 1.59 -3.76
N ALA A 361 -1.48 2.54 -4.66
CA ALA A 361 -0.43 2.47 -5.67
C ALA A 361 0.97 2.42 -5.06
N VAL A 362 1.17 3.19 -3.98
CA VAL A 362 2.42 3.29 -3.22
C VAL A 362 2.77 1.95 -2.56
N ASP A 363 1.79 1.26 -1.98
CA ASP A 363 1.99 -0.02 -1.30
C ASP A 363 2.17 -1.16 -2.31
N THR A 364 1.35 -1.18 -3.36
CA THR A 364 1.52 -2.05 -4.54
C THR A 364 2.95 -1.96 -5.10
N PHE A 365 3.49 -0.74 -5.20
CA PHE A 365 4.83 -0.50 -5.74
C PHE A 365 5.94 -0.95 -4.78
N ASP A 366 5.78 -0.75 -3.47
CA ASP A 366 6.76 -1.20 -2.48
C ASP A 366 6.98 -2.72 -2.51
N LEU A 367 5.89 -3.49 -2.63
CA LEU A 367 5.99 -4.95 -2.75
C LEU A 367 6.70 -5.40 -4.04
N TRP A 368 6.64 -4.61 -5.10
CA TRP A 368 7.40 -4.85 -6.33
C TRP A 368 8.87 -4.44 -6.20
N ILE A 369 9.20 -3.33 -5.54
CA ILE A 369 10.60 -2.93 -5.29
C ILE A 369 11.33 -3.94 -4.39
N ASN A 370 10.63 -4.47 -3.40
CA ASN A 370 11.16 -5.40 -2.41
C ASN A 370 11.19 -6.87 -2.90
N SER A 371 10.71 -7.16 -4.12
CA SER A 371 10.92 -8.43 -4.82
C SER A 371 11.99 -8.29 -5.91
N SER A 372 13.08 -9.04 -5.79
CA SER A 372 14.20 -9.00 -6.75
C SER A 372 13.78 -9.32 -8.20
N GLY A 373 12.82 -10.25 -8.37
CA GLY A 373 12.25 -10.57 -9.68
C GLY A 373 11.44 -9.41 -10.26
N HIS A 374 10.53 -8.84 -9.47
CA HIS A 374 9.68 -7.74 -9.93
C HIS A 374 10.48 -6.46 -10.23
N ARG A 375 11.45 -6.15 -9.36
CA ARG A 375 12.44 -5.08 -9.56
C ARG A 375 13.20 -5.21 -10.87
N THR A 376 13.60 -6.44 -11.24
CA THR A 376 14.35 -6.70 -12.49
C THR A 376 13.53 -6.32 -13.73
N ASN A 377 12.21 -6.51 -13.72
CA ASN A 377 11.34 -6.02 -14.80
C ASN A 377 11.27 -4.49 -14.82
N MET A 378 11.07 -3.85 -13.67
CA MET A 378 10.95 -2.39 -13.57
C MET A 378 12.22 -1.64 -14.03
N LEU A 379 13.40 -2.18 -13.71
CA LEU A 379 14.71 -1.61 -14.10
C LEU A 379 15.25 -2.16 -15.43
N ARG A 380 14.46 -2.87 -16.22
CA ARG A 380 14.93 -3.43 -17.49
C ARG A 380 15.09 -2.33 -18.54
N GLU A 381 16.31 -2.12 -19.02
CA GLU A 381 16.66 -0.98 -19.90
C GLU A 381 15.91 -0.98 -21.24
N ASN A 382 15.74 -2.17 -21.83
CA ASN A 382 15.15 -2.37 -23.15
C ASN A 382 13.60 -2.37 -23.16
N PHE A 383 12.93 -2.38 -22.00
CA PHE A 383 11.49 -2.16 -22.00
C PHE A 383 11.16 -0.72 -22.37
N THR A 384 10.12 -0.57 -23.19
CA THR A 384 9.71 0.69 -23.84
C THR A 384 8.30 1.10 -23.44
N HIS A 385 7.43 0.13 -23.18
CA HIS A 385 6.03 0.34 -22.86
C HIS A 385 5.62 -0.49 -21.66
N VAL A 386 4.62 0.00 -20.93
CA VAL A 386 3.96 -0.70 -19.82
C VAL A 386 2.46 -0.46 -19.88
N GLY A 387 1.69 -1.47 -19.47
CA GLY A 387 0.29 -1.30 -19.09
C GLY A 387 0.11 -1.78 -17.67
N ILE A 388 -0.57 -0.98 -16.85
CA ILE A 388 -0.80 -1.24 -15.43
C ILE A 388 -2.31 -1.33 -15.23
N ALA A 389 -2.75 -2.36 -14.52
CA ALA A 389 -4.15 -2.51 -14.14
C ALA A 389 -4.25 -2.84 -12.65
N SER A 390 -5.30 -2.32 -12.02
CA SER A 390 -5.74 -2.69 -10.68
C SER A 390 -7.22 -3.06 -10.78
N ILE A 391 -7.63 -4.16 -10.15
CA ILE A 391 -9.03 -4.59 -10.11
C ILE A 391 -9.44 -4.92 -8.68
N TYR A 392 -10.72 -4.69 -8.38
CA TYR A 392 -11.37 -5.16 -7.16
C TYR A 392 -12.41 -6.22 -7.50
N LYS A 393 -12.32 -7.37 -6.84
CA LYS A 393 -13.30 -8.45 -6.91
C LYS A 393 -13.68 -8.85 -5.49
N LYS A 394 -14.83 -8.34 -5.02
CA LYS A 394 -15.40 -8.72 -3.73
C LYS A 394 -15.48 -10.26 -3.59
N ASP A 395 -15.15 -10.75 -2.40
CA ASP A 395 -15.25 -12.17 -2.00
C ASP A 395 -14.26 -13.11 -2.75
N SER A 396 -13.31 -12.55 -3.52
CA SER A 396 -12.13 -13.28 -4.01
C SER A 396 -11.05 -13.40 -2.92
N ILE A 397 -10.05 -14.27 -3.12
CA ILE A 397 -9.05 -14.63 -2.10
C ILE A 397 -8.35 -13.41 -1.49
N TYR A 398 -8.05 -12.39 -2.30
CA TYR A 398 -7.30 -11.20 -1.87
C TYR A 398 -8.06 -9.88 -2.03
N ASN A 399 -9.29 -9.91 -2.57
CA ASN A 399 -10.11 -8.76 -3.00
C ASN A 399 -9.50 -7.84 -4.06
N TYR A 400 -8.27 -7.34 -3.87
CA TYR A 400 -7.56 -6.44 -4.79
C TYR A 400 -6.44 -7.20 -5.51
N TYR A 401 -6.32 -6.99 -6.82
CA TYR A 401 -5.27 -7.57 -7.66
C TYR A 401 -4.73 -6.48 -8.57
N SER A 402 -3.40 -6.39 -8.70
CA SER A 402 -2.75 -5.45 -9.61
C SER A 402 -1.65 -6.12 -10.42
N GLY A 403 -1.40 -5.61 -11.61
CA GLY A 403 -0.36 -6.12 -12.50
C GLY A 403 0.29 -5.02 -13.34
N GLN A 404 1.52 -5.29 -13.78
CA GLN A 404 2.26 -4.49 -14.76
C GLN A 404 2.71 -5.44 -15.88
N ASN A 405 2.24 -5.21 -17.11
CA ASN A 405 2.72 -5.90 -18.30
C ASN A 405 3.68 -4.99 -19.07
N PHE A 406 4.90 -5.46 -19.33
CA PHE A 406 5.99 -4.73 -19.96
C PHE A 406 6.33 -5.29 -21.33
N VAL A 407 6.70 -4.44 -22.29
CA VAL A 407 7.26 -4.88 -23.58
C VAL A 407 8.38 -3.99 -24.13
N GLU A 408 9.26 -4.62 -24.90
CA GLU A 408 10.12 -3.97 -25.88
C GLU A 408 9.44 -4.02 -27.25
N LYS A 409 9.02 -2.87 -27.80
CA LYS A 409 8.52 -2.76 -29.19
C LYS A 409 9.69 -2.58 -30.16
N ASN A 410 9.60 -3.23 -31.31
CA ASN A 410 10.62 -3.16 -32.36
C ASN A 410 10.51 -1.84 -33.15
N ALA A 411 11.46 -0.93 -32.90
CA ALA A 411 11.49 0.41 -33.50
C ALA A 411 11.58 0.44 -35.04
N GLU A 412 12.18 -0.57 -35.69
CA GLU A 412 12.27 -0.63 -37.16
C GLU A 412 10.96 -1.10 -37.81
N LYS A 413 10.19 -1.94 -37.13
CA LYS A 413 8.89 -2.39 -37.60
C LYS A 413 7.78 -1.39 -37.33
N ALA A 414 7.79 -0.73 -36.17
CA ALA A 414 6.82 0.31 -35.82
C ALA A 414 6.78 1.42 -36.89
N LYS A 415 7.95 1.86 -37.39
CA LYS A 415 8.04 2.83 -38.49
C LYS A 415 7.36 2.38 -39.78
N LYS A 416 7.53 1.10 -40.17
CA LYS A 416 6.91 0.55 -41.39
C LYS A 416 5.39 0.44 -41.29
N ILE A 417 4.86 0.18 -40.09
CA ILE A 417 3.41 0.16 -39.87
C ILE A 417 2.85 1.58 -39.96
N ASN A 418 3.48 2.57 -39.30
CA ASN A 418 3.03 3.97 -39.40
C ASN A 418 3.08 4.49 -40.85
N GLU A 419 4.11 4.17 -41.64
CA GLU A 419 4.18 4.49 -43.09
C GLU A 419 3.09 3.81 -43.95
N THR A 420 2.46 2.75 -43.43
CA THR A 420 1.36 2.02 -44.09
C THR A 420 -0.01 2.55 -43.65
N ASP A 421 -0.14 2.96 -42.38
CA ASP A 421 -1.38 3.49 -41.81
C ASP A 421 -1.59 4.99 -42.11
N GLU A 422 -0.53 5.81 -42.22
CA GLU A 422 -0.61 7.20 -42.70
C GLU A 422 -1.17 7.30 -44.13
N LYS A 423 -1.11 6.23 -44.92
CA LYS A 423 -1.76 6.16 -46.24
C LYS A 423 -3.26 5.89 -46.19
N ASN A 424 -3.83 5.58 -45.02
CA ASN A 424 -5.18 5.01 -44.91
C ASN A 424 -6.15 5.70 -43.95
N ASN A 425 -5.76 6.62 -43.04
CA ASN A 425 -6.74 7.39 -42.25
C ASN A 425 -6.27 8.76 -41.73
N GLU A 426 -6.90 9.83 -42.19
CA GLU A 426 -7.01 11.09 -41.44
C GLU A 426 -8.08 10.94 -40.34
N HIS A 427 -7.71 10.48 -39.14
CA HIS A 427 -8.63 10.49 -37.99
C HIS A 427 -8.01 11.07 -36.73
N THR A 428 -8.52 12.25 -36.37
CA THR A 428 -8.16 13.04 -35.19
C THR A 428 -8.56 12.32 -33.91
N VAL A 429 -7.65 12.20 -32.95
CA VAL A 429 -7.96 11.63 -31.62
C VAL A 429 -8.69 12.69 -30.78
N THR A 430 -9.99 12.47 -30.54
CA THR A 430 -10.75 13.17 -29.50
C THR A 430 -10.81 12.32 -28.23
N PHE A 431 -10.45 12.92 -27.10
CA PHE A 431 -10.72 12.36 -25.78
C PHE A 431 -12.22 12.46 -25.50
N THR A 432 -12.87 11.32 -25.23
CA THR A 432 -14.26 11.31 -24.74
C THR A 432 -14.25 11.10 -23.24
N VAL A 433 -14.70 12.12 -22.51
CA VAL A 433 -14.98 12.03 -21.07
C VAL A 433 -16.39 11.44 -20.91
N TYR A 434 -16.52 10.43 -20.04
CA TYR A 434 -17.79 9.93 -19.50
C TYR A 434 -17.62 9.66 -18.01
#